data_AF-A0A822DD57-F1
#
_entry.id   AF-A0A822DD57-F1
#
_cell.length_a   1.000
_cell.length_b   1.000
_cell.length_c   1.000
_cell.angle_alpha   90.00
_cell.angle_beta   90.00
_cell.angle_gamma   90.00
#
_symmetry.space_group_name_H-M   'P 1'
#
loop_
_entity.id
_entity.type
_entity.pdbx_description
1 polymer ?
#
loop_
_entity_poly.entity_id
_entity_poly.type
_entity_poly.pdbx_seq_one_letter_code
_entity_poly.pdbx_strand_id
1 'polypeptide(L)' 'ETVGITWECSLVNYDITHKYTPPWYDEELQGLAAGSGVLYKDSRRLNLLPELINAACSILGTWSESTISSTLLHLRSLD' A
#
# COMPACT_ATOMS: atom_id res chain seq x y z
N GLU A 1 22.19 14.08 -5.92
CA GLU A 1 21.17 14.37 -4.90
C GLU A 1 20.47 13.08 -4.52
N THR A 2 20.88 12.44 -3.42
CA THR A 2 20.15 11.30 -2.85
C THR A 2 18.95 11.86 -2.09
N VAL A 3 17.75 11.68 -2.63
CA VAL A 3 16.50 11.89 -1.90
C VAL A 3 16.53 10.94 -0.70
N GLY A 4 16.89 11.45 0.46
CA GLY A 4 16.86 10.69 1.71
C GLY A 4 15.41 10.39 2.03
N ILE A 5 14.99 9.15 1.84
CA ILE A 5 13.66 8.67 2.23
C ILE A 5 13.58 8.77 3.77
N THR A 6 12.98 9.84 4.28
CA THR A 6 12.77 10.01 5.72
C THR A 6 11.50 9.27 6.14
N TRP A 7 11.70 8.17 6.85
CA TRP A 7 10.61 7.32 7.36
C TRP A 7 9.70 8.01 8.39
N GLU A 8 10.05 9.22 8.86
CA GLU A 8 9.27 9.97 9.85
C GLU A 8 7.84 10.28 9.41
N CYS A 9 7.61 10.66 8.14
CA CYS A 9 6.24 10.90 7.65
C CYS A 9 5.38 9.63 7.70
N SER A 10 5.94 8.47 7.35
CA SER A 10 5.21 7.20 7.40
C SER A 10 4.84 6.78 8.83
N LEU A 11 5.65 7.13 9.83
CA LEU A 11 5.37 6.82 11.23
C LEU A 11 4.21 7.68 11.77
N VAL A 12 4.17 8.96 11.40
CA VAL A 12 3.07 9.86 11.78
C VAL A 12 1.74 9.39 11.19
N ASN A 13 1.71 8.96 9.92
CA ASN A 13 0.49 8.43 9.32
C ASN A 13 0.03 7.12 9.97
N TYR A 14 0.96 6.22 10.32
CA TYR A 14 0.60 5.03 11.09
C TYR A 14 -0.03 5.41 12.44
N ASP A 15 0.58 6.29 13.22
CA ASP A 15 0.07 6.65 14.56
C ASP A 15 -1.32 7.29 14.51
N ILE A 16 -1.61 8.09 13.47
CA ILE A 16 -2.93 8.73 13.28
C ILE A 16 -3.98 7.71 12.82
N THR A 17 -3.61 6.80 11.91
CA THR A 17 -4.53 5.85 11.29
C THR A 17 -4.75 4.61 12.13
N HIS A 18 -3.80 4.24 13.00
CA HIS A 18 -3.81 2.98 13.74
C HIS A 18 -5.08 2.78 14.58
N LYS A 19 -5.66 3.83 15.16
CA LYS A 19 -6.95 3.77 15.88
C LYS A 19 -8.14 3.34 15.01
N TYR A 20 -8.04 3.51 13.69
CA TYR A 20 -9.05 3.11 12.71
C TYR A 20 -8.66 1.83 11.98
N THR A 21 -7.39 1.45 12.04
CA THR A 21 -6.88 0.21 11.48
C THR A 21 -7.24 -0.95 12.40
N PRO A 22 -7.93 -1.97 11.90
CA PRO A 22 -8.24 -3.14 12.71
C PRO A 22 -7.00 -3.91 13.17
N PRO A 23 -7.04 -4.54 14.35
CA PRO A 23 -5.85 -5.14 14.99
C PRO A 23 -5.27 -6.34 14.24
N TRP A 24 -6.06 -7.02 13.41
CA TRP A 24 -5.58 -8.20 12.65
C TRP A 24 -4.47 -7.85 11.65
N TYR A 25 -4.35 -6.61 11.20
CA TYR A 25 -3.27 -6.19 10.31
C TYR A 25 -1.91 -6.21 11.04
N ASP A 26 -1.88 -5.87 12.33
CA ASP A 26 -0.64 -5.96 13.11
C ASP A 26 -0.30 -7.44 13.39
N GLU A 27 -1.29 -8.28 13.62
CA GLU A 27 -1.12 -9.74 13.77
C GLU A 27 -0.56 -10.37 12.48
N GLU A 28 -1.08 -9.98 11.31
CA GLU A 28 -0.58 -10.42 10.01
C GLU A 28 0.88 -10.02 9.80
N LEU A 29 1.22 -8.76 10.08
CA LEU A 29 2.60 -8.26 9.96
C LEU A 29 3.56 -8.96 10.94
N GLN A 30 3.09 -9.31 12.14
CA GLN A 30 3.86 -10.12 13.09
C GLN A 30 4.08 -11.55 12.57
N GLY A 31 3.05 -12.16 11.97
CA GLY A 31 3.16 -13.48 11.34
C GLY A 31 4.13 -13.49 10.16
N LEU A 32 4.06 -12.48 9.29
CA LEU A 32 4.99 -12.30 8.18
C LEU A 32 6.43 -12.08 8.67
N ALA A 33 6.62 -11.25 9.70
CA ALA A 33 7.93 -11.05 10.32
C ALA A 33 8.51 -12.36 10.90
N ALA A 34 7.68 -13.14 11.59
CA ALA A 34 8.09 -14.43 12.14
C ALA A 34 8.45 -15.45 11.05
N GLY A 35 7.71 -15.48 9.93
CA GLY A 35 7.96 -16.39 8.82
C GLY A 35 9.14 -15.99 7.93
N SER A 36 9.41 -14.69 7.78
CA SER A 36 10.47 -14.16 6.91
C SER A 36 11.79 -13.88 7.62
N GLY A 37 11.80 -13.83 8.96
CA GLY A 37 12.95 -13.42 9.76
C GLY A 37 13.24 -11.91 9.71
N VAL A 38 12.36 -11.11 9.10
CA VAL A 38 12.47 -9.66 9.03
C VAL A 38 11.89 -9.03 10.30
N LEU A 39 12.43 -7.90 10.74
CA LEU A 39 11.87 -7.18 11.88
C LEU A 39 10.45 -6.68 11.57
N TYR A 40 9.55 -6.78 12.55
CA TYR A 40 8.19 -6.24 12.45
C TYR A 40 8.16 -4.78 11.99
N LYS A 41 9.09 -3.97 12.52
CA LYS A 41 9.23 -2.55 12.17
C LYS A 41 9.51 -2.33 10.69
N ASP A 42 10.34 -3.17 10.09
CA ASP A 42 10.71 -3.06 8.68
C ASP A 42 9.59 -3.59 7.79
N SER A 43 8.89 -4.64 8.21
CA SER A 43 7.67 -5.12 7.55
C SER A 43 6.58 -4.04 7.51
N ARG A 44 6.39 -3.31 8.61
CA ARG A 44 5.46 -2.18 8.68
C ARG A 44 5.87 -1.04 7.75
N ARG A 45 7.16 -0.67 7.75
CA ARG A 45 7.70 0.37 6.85
C ARG A 45 7.46 0.03 5.38
N LEU A 46 7.67 -1.23 5.01
CA LEU A 46 7.51 -1.70 3.64
C LEU A 46 6.05 -1.58 3.16
N ASN A 47 5.08 -1.83 4.05
CA ASN A 47 3.65 -1.66 3.74
C ASN A 47 3.21 -0.19 3.60
N LEU A 48 3.94 0.74 4.22
CA LEU A 48 3.71 2.20 4.09
C LEU A 48 4.56 2.84 2.98
N LEU A 49 5.36 2.04 2.27
CA LEU A 49 6.22 2.53 1.19
C LEU A 49 5.43 3.23 0.06
N PRO A 50 4.27 2.71 -0.43
CA PRO A 50 3.52 3.37 -1.49
C PRO A 50 3.03 4.77 -1.12
N GLU A 51 2.70 4.97 0.16
CA GLU A 51 2.29 6.27 0.69
C GLU A 51 3.49 7.22 0.80
N LEU A 52 4.66 6.70 1.18
CA LEU A 52 5.88 7.48 1.30
C LEU A 52 6.41 7.99 -0.05
N ILE A 53 6.32 7.17 -1.10
CA ILE A 53 6.77 7.57 -2.45
C ILE A 53 5.69 8.33 -3.24
N ASN A 54 4.48 8.49 -2.68
CA ASN A 54 3.30 8.97 -3.39
C ASN A 54 3.10 8.21 -4.71
N ALA A 55 3.04 6.88 -4.63
CA ALA A 55 3.00 5.99 -5.79
C ALA A 55 1.88 6.44 -6.75
N ALA A 56 2.25 6.70 -8.00
CA ALA A 56 1.31 7.08 -9.03
C ALA A 56 0.77 5.83 -9.71
N CYS A 57 -0.52 5.85 -10.05
CA CYS A 57 -1.10 4.80 -10.87
C CYS A 57 -2.06 5.41 -11.88
N SER A 58 -2.15 4.75 -13.03
CA SER A 58 -3.15 5.04 -14.05
C SER A 58 -4.22 3.97 -13.99
N ILE A 59 -5.46 4.38 -13.72
CA ILE A 59 -6.62 3.49 -13.59
C ILE A 59 -7.57 3.75 -14.76
N LEU A 60 -8.00 2.68 -15.44
CA LEU A 60 -8.98 2.73 -16.51
C LEU A 60 -10.17 1.83 -16.15
N GLY A 61 -11.36 2.44 -16.07
CA GLY A 61 -12.63 1.75 -16.00
C GLY A 61 -13.44 2.02 -17.26
N THR A 62 -13.79 0.99 -18.02
CA THR A 62 -14.61 1.09 -19.25
C THR A 62 -15.80 0.15 -19.16
N TRP A 63 -16.96 0.57 -19.69
CA TRP A 63 -18.21 -0.20 -19.64
C TRP A 63 -19.13 0.12 -20.81
N SER A 64 -20.22 -0.66 -20.95
CA SER A 64 -21.24 -0.52 -22.02
C SER A 64 -20.61 -0.45 -23.41
N GLU A 65 -21.04 0.50 -24.24
CA GLU A 65 -20.59 0.71 -25.63
C GLU A 65 -19.07 0.92 -25.78
N SER A 66 -18.36 1.17 -24.67
CA SER A 66 -16.90 1.28 -24.68
C SER A 66 -16.18 -0.08 -24.70
N THR A 67 -16.91 -1.20 -24.63
CA THR A 67 -16.37 -2.57 -24.56
C THR A 67 -17.09 -3.50 -25.54
N ILE A 68 -16.35 -4.39 -26.20
CA ILE A 68 -16.92 -5.36 -27.17
C ILE A 68 -17.97 -6.26 -26.53
N SER A 69 -17.78 -6.61 -25.25
CA SER A 69 -18.70 -7.46 -24.48
C SER A 69 -19.78 -6.69 -23.73
N SER A 70 -19.80 -5.36 -23.79
CA SER A 70 -20.67 -4.48 -22.99
C SER A 70 -20.55 -4.65 -21.46
N THR A 71 -19.51 -5.32 -20.97
CA THR A 71 -19.24 -5.59 -19.56
C THR A 71 -18.26 -4.57 -18.96
N LEU A 72 -18.26 -4.41 -17.64
CA LEU A 72 -17.26 -3.59 -16.94
C LEU A 72 -15.87 -4.23 -17.06
N LEU A 73 -14.91 -3.49 -17.64
CA LEU A 73 -13.49 -3.81 -17.62
C LEU A 73 -12.77 -2.78 -16.74
N HIS A 74 -12.02 -3.26 -15.75
CA HIS A 74 -11.25 -2.42 -14.82
C HIS A 74 -9.77 -2.84 -14.87
N LEU A 75 -8.89 -1.90 -15.18
CA LEU A 75 -7.44 -2.12 -15.30
C LEU A 75 -6.68 -1.04 -14.53
N ARG A 76 -5.51 -1.41 -14.01
CA ARG A 76 -4.56 -0.48 -13.38
C ARG A 76 -3.14 -0.76 -13.86
N SER A 77 -2.41 0.30 -14.20
CA SER A 77 -0.95 0.31 -14.28
C SER A 77 -0.40 0.93 -13.00
N LEU A 78 0.59 0.29 -12.40
CA LEU A 78 1.30 0.79 -11.22
C LEU A 78 2.75 1.02 -11.64
N ASP A 79 3.20 2.27 -11.53
CA ASP A 79 4.54 2.72 -11.93
C ASP A 79 5.44 2.91 -10.70
#